data_AF-A0A2E1WL65-F1
#
_entry.id   AF-A0A2E1WL65-F1
#
_cell.length_a   1.000
_cell.length_b   1.000
_cell.length_c   1.000
_cell.angle_alpha   90.00
_cell.angle_beta   90.00
_cell.angle_gamma   90.00
#
_symmetry.space_group_name_H-M   'P 1'
#
loop_
_entity.id
_entity.type
_entity.pdbx_description
1 polymer ?
#
loop_
_entity_poly.entity_id
_entity_poly.type
_entity_poly.pdbx_seq_one_letter_code
_entity_poly.pdbx_strand_id
1 'polypeptide(L)'
;MEPDDNRLDMLRESIRLTEEILDNLNHARTEHPETRSNSVVAARLTHARDWRLRYLDHLENGGQPLNLGDEWSMHHGHDLAIEWGRETWDENRIGLRCRSCDDWIQLYDVATTSNVEPTIADLYVEHETHTILSWRRGSDAGIECVTCGAVADDGFPLLSAPVSDWFDQVWNG
;
A
#
# COMPACT_ATOMS: atom_id res chain seq x y z
N MET A 1 3.64 -23.96 -11.37
CA MET A 1 4.00 -22.54 -11.44
C MET A 1 4.36 -22.15 -10.02
N GLU A 2 5.57 -21.65 -9.78
CA GLU A 2 5.96 -21.27 -8.43
C GLU A 2 5.12 -20.06 -7.99
N PRO A 3 4.84 -19.90 -6.68
CA PRO A 3 4.03 -18.78 -6.17
C PRO A 3 4.55 -17.40 -6.62
N ASP A 4 5.86 -17.28 -6.84
CA ASP A 4 6.52 -16.05 -7.25
C ASP A 4 6.37 -15.75 -8.75
N ASP A 5 6.34 -16.78 -9.61
CA ASP A 5 6.03 -16.61 -11.04
C ASP A 5 4.64 -16.00 -11.24
N ASN A 6 3.67 -16.45 -10.46
CA ASN A 6 2.30 -15.96 -10.51
C ASN A 6 2.21 -14.47 -10.11
N ARG A 7 2.98 -14.04 -9.11
CA ARG A 7 3.01 -12.64 -8.65
C ARG A 7 3.64 -11.71 -9.69
N LEU A 8 4.73 -12.13 -10.32
CA LEU A 8 5.37 -11.37 -11.39
C LEU A 8 4.45 -11.20 -12.59
N ASP A 9 3.76 -12.26 -12.99
CA ASP A 9 2.80 -12.20 -14.10
C ASP A 9 1.62 -11.28 -13.79
N MET A 10 1.10 -11.30 -12.56
CA MET A 10 0.08 -10.34 -12.12
C MET A 10 0.58 -8.90 -12.14
N LEU A 11 1.83 -8.64 -11.74
CA LEU A 11 2.43 -7.29 -11.78
C LEU A 11 2.57 -6.79 -13.23
N ARG A 12 3.08 -7.64 -14.13
CA ARG A 12 3.17 -7.34 -15.57
C ARG A 12 1.80 -7.02 -16.16
N GLU A 13 0.79 -7.82 -15.84
CA GLU A 13 -0.57 -7.60 -16.32
C GLU A 13 -1.17 -6.30 -15.77
N SER A 14 -0.94 -5.99 -14.49
CA SER A 14 -1.38 -4.72 -13.88
C SER A 14 -0.76 -3.49 -14.58
N ILE A 15 0.53 -3.57 -14.94
CA ILE A 15 1.22 -2.52 -15.71
C ILE A 15 0.57 -2.37 -17.09
N ARG A 16 0.40 -3.49 -17.82
CA ARG A 16 -0.21 -3.51 -19.16
C ARG A 16 -1.61 -2.88 -19.16
N LEU A 17 -2.47 -3.25 -18.21
CA LEU A 17 -3.82 -2.70 -18.08
C LEU A 17 -3.79 -1.20 -17.74
N THR A 18 -2.84 -0.76 -16.91
CA THR A 18 -2.67 0.66 -16.58
C THR A 18 -2.27 1.47 -17.82
N GLU A 19 -1.39 0.92 -18.67
CA GLU A 19 -1.00 1.54 -19.94
C GLU A 19 -2.18 1.66 -20.90
N GLU A 20 -3.00 0.62 -21.04
CA GLU A 20 -4.22 0.66 -21.86
C GLU A 20 -5.19 1.75 -21.40
N ILE A 21 -5.38 1.90 -20.08
CA ILE A 21 -6.25 2.96 -19.52
C ILE A 21 -5.66 4.35 -19.83
N LEU A 22 -4.34 4.53 -19.65
CA LEU A 22 -3.66 5.79 -19.94
C LEU A 22 -3.76 6.17 -21.43
N ASP A 23 -3.60 5.21 -22.32
CA ASP A 23 -3.75 5.41 -23.76
C ASP A 23 -5.17 5.83 -24.10
N ASN A 24 -6.18 5.16 -23.56
CA ASN A 24 -7.59 5.51 -23.75
C ASN A 24 -7.89 6.94 -23.24
N LEU A 25 -7.35 7.32 -22.08
CA LEU A 25 -7.49 8.68 -21.54
C LEU A 25 -6.82 9.73 -22.43
N ASN A 26 -5.67 9.43 -23.03
CA ASN A 26 -4.98 10.32 -23.96
C ASN A 26 -5.75 10.49 -25.27
N HIS A 27 -6.32 9.42 -25.82
CA HIS A 27 -7.20 9.48 -26.99
C HIS A 27 -8.45 10.34 -26.69
N ALA A 28 -9.14 10.07 -25.58
CA ALA A 28 -10.31 10.83 -25.16
C ALA A 28 -10.01 12.33 -24.92
N ARG A 29 -8.82 12.66 -24.39
CA ARG A 29 -8.37 14.05 -24.20
C ARG A 29 -8.14 14.77 -25.55
N THR A 30 -7.70 14.05 -26.56
CA THR A 30 -7.49 14.58 -27.91
C THR A 30 -8.83 14.92 -28.58
N GLU A 31 -9.88 14.16 -28.26
CA GLU A 31 -11.25 14.38 -28.77
C GLU A 31 -12.03 15.41 -27.93
N HIS A 32 -11.78 15.49 -26.62
CA HIS A 32 -12.53 16.35 -25.68
C HIS A 32 -11.62 17.03 -24.61
N PRO A 33 -10.95 18.15 -24.96
CA PRO A 33 -9.89 18.75 -24.12
C PRO A 33 -10.36 19.45 -22.83
N GLU A 34 -11.66 19.64 -22.59
CA GLU A 34 -12.16 20.43 -21.44
C GLU A 34 -12.23 19.67 -20.10
N THR A 35 -11.82 18.40 -20.07
CA THR A 35 -11.99 17.53 -18.91
C THR A 35 -10.80 17.58 -17.94
N ARG A 36 -10.77 18.60 -17.07
CA ARG A 36 -9.75 18.76 -16.00
C ARG A 36 -9.63 17.51 -15.10
N SER A 37 -10.72 16.77 -14.87
CA SER A 37 -10.74 15.51 -14.09
C SER A 37 -9.83 14.42 -14.68
N ASN A 38 -9.69 14.35 -16.01
CA ASN A 38 -8.88 13.33 -16.67
C ASN A 38 -7.38 13.55 -16.45
N SER A 39 -6.96 14.80 -16.19
CA SER A 39 -5.54 15.13 -15.97
C SER A 39 -4.99 14.61 -14.64
N VAL A 40 -5.79 14.66 -13.56
CA VAL A 40 -5.37 14.19 -12.23
C VAL A 40 -5.34 12.67 -12.19
N VAL A 41 -6.33 12.01 -12.78
CA VAL A 41 -6.38 10.55 -12.89
C VAL A 41 -5.19 10.03 -13.71
N ALA A 42 -4.90 10.65 -14.86
CA ALA A 42 -3.76 10.28 -15.68
C ALA A 42 -2.42 10.46 -14.95
N ALA A 43 -2.24 11.54 -14.18
CA ALA A 43 -1.04 11.76 -13.38
C ALA A 43 -0.85 10.66 -12.30
N ARG A 44 -1.93 10.30 -11.59
CA ARG A 44 -1.91 9.21 -10.59
C ARG A 44 -1.56 7.86 -11.21
N LEU A 45 -2.21 7.52 -12.33
CA LEU A 45 -1.96 6.26 -13.05
C LEU A 45 -0.53 6.20 -13.61
N THR A 46 -0.01 7.32 -14.12
CA THR A 46 1.37 7.42 -14.60
C THR A 46 2.36 7.18 -13.47
N HIS A 47 2.18 7.85 -12.33
CA HIS A 47 3.03 7.65 -11.17
C HIS A 47 2.99 6.20 -10.66
N ALA A 48 1.81 5.61 -10.54
CA ALA A 48 1.65 4.21 -10.13
C ALA A 48 2.31 3.24 -11.12
N ARG A 49 2.17 3.45 -12.43
CA ARG A 49 2.82 2.65 -13.47
C ARG A 49 4.35 2.74 -13.36
N ASP A 50 4.91 3.95 -13.28
CA ASP A 50 6.36 4.14 -13.22
C ASP A 50 6.97 3.46 -12.01
N TRP A 51 6.26 3.51 -10.87
CA TRP A 51 6.68 2.78 -9.69
C TRP A 51 6.63 1.26 -9.88
N ARG A 52 5.52 0.73 -10.43
CA ARG A 52 5.40 -0.72 -10.72
C ARG A 52 6.47 -1.21 -11.70
N LEU A 53 6.85 -0.40 -12.69
CA LEU A 53 7.94 -0.73 -13.61
C LEU A 53 9.29 -0.85 -12.89
N ARG A 54 9.62 0.10 -12.00
CA ARG A 54 10.83 0.04 -11.18
C ARG A 54 10.83 -1.18 -10.25
N TYR A 55 9.67 -1.50 -9.66
CA TYR A 55 9.54 -2.67 -8.80
C TYR A 55 9.62 -3.99 -9.57
N LEU A 56 9.03 -4.06 -10.76
CA LEU A 56 9.14 -5.23 -11.64
C LEU A 56 10.61 -5.48 -12.01
N ASP A 57 11.33 -4.45 -12.45
CA ASP A 57 12.76 -4.56 -12.77
C ASP A 57 13.58 -5.05 -11.56
N HIS A 58 13.31 -4.53 -10.37
CA HIS A 58 13.96 -5.01 -9.14
C HIS A 58 13.73 -6.50 -8.90
N LEU A 59 12.48 -6.97 -8.99
CA LEU A 59 12.16 -8.38 -8.79
C LEU A 59 12.77 -9.28 -9.88
N GLU A 60 12.74 -8.84 -11.15
CA GLU A 60 13.33 -9.58 -12.28
C GLU A 60 14.85 -9.72 -12.15
N ASN A 61 15.52 -8.77 -11.47
CA ASN A 61 16.94 -8.82 -11.15
C ASN A 61 17.27 -9.56 -9.83
N GLY A 62 16.32 -10.31 -9.26
CA GLY A 62 16.52 -11.09 -8.03
C GLY A 62 16.37 -10.29 -6.73
N GLY A 63 15.81 -9.09 -6.82
CA GLY A 63 15.43 -8.27 -5.69
C GLY A 63 14.38 -8.96 -4.81
N GLN A 64 14.41 -8.64 -3.51
CA GLN A 64 13.42 -9.17 -2.57
C GLN A 64 12.11 -8.37 -2.64
N PRO A 65 10.96 -9.00 -2.34
CA PRO A 65 9.71 -8.28 -2.16
C PRO A 65 9.82 -7.15 -1.15
N LEU A 66 8.95 -6.15 -1.27
CA LEU A 66 8.86 -5.09 -0.28
C LEU A 66 8.65 -5.65 1.12
N ASN A 67 9.34 -5.05 2.09
CA ASN A 67 9.06 -5.30 3.49
C ASN A 67 7.96 -4.36 4.01
N LEU A 68 7.52 -4.57 5.25
CA LEU A 68 6.47 -3.75 5.87
C LEU A 68 6.82 -2.25 5.90
N GLY A 69 8.10 -1.92 6.17
CA GLY A 69 8.58 -0.55 6.24
C GLY A 69 8.53 0.16 4.88
N ASP A 70 8.87 -0.56 3.80
CA ASP A 70 8.75 -0.09 2.43
C ASP A 70 7.29 0.18 2.07
N GLU A 71 6.41 -0.79 2.34
CA GLU A 71 4.96 -0.67 2.08
C GLU A 71 4.36 0.52 2.84
N TRP A 72 4.65 0.69 4.13
CA TRP A 72 4.13 1.85 4.87
C TRP A 72 4.71 3.17 4.38
N SER A 73 5.99 3.19 3.97
CA SER A 73 6.66 4.38 3.44
C SER A 73 6.05 4.87 2.13
N MET A 74 5.62 3.96 1.25
CA MET A 74 4.93 4.32 0.00
C MET A 74 3.64 5.10 0.24
N HIS A 75 2.99 4.86 1.38
CA HIS A 75 1.73 5.47 1.76
C HIS A 75 1.90 6.57 2.81
N HIS A 76 3.11 7.11 2.97
CA HIS A 76 3.35 8.24 3.86
C HIS A 76 2.53 9.46 3.43
N GLY A 77 1.72 10.00 4.36
CA GLY A 77 0.83 11.14 4.11
C GLY A 77 -0.50 10.81 3.41
N HIS A 78 -0.82 9.52 3.22
CA HIS A 78 -2.12 9.08 2.74
C HIS A 78 -3.12 8.83 3.87
N ASP A 79 -4.42 8.85 3.54
CA ASP A 79 -5.50 8.42 4.45
C ASP A 79 -5.50 6.89 4.59
N LEU A 80 -5.14 6.43 5.78
CA LEU A 80 -5.04 5.02 6.13
C LEU A 80 -6.13 4.64 7.13
N ALA A 81 -6.70 3.45 6.93
CA ALA A 81 -7.67 2.87 7.85
C ALA A 81 -7.41 1.38 8.02
N ILE A 82 -7.63 0.89 9.23
CA ILE A 82 -7.67 -0.55 9.48
C ILE A 82 -9.12 -0.99 9.30
N GLU A 83 -9.37 -1.95 8.43
CA GLU A 83 -10.73 -2.35 8.05
C GLU A 83 -10.81 -3.86 7.79
N TRP A 84 -12.00 -4.43 7.98
CA TRP A 84 -12.30 -5.78 7.51
C TRP A 84 -12.44 -5.81 5.99
N GLY A 85 -11.95 -6.89 5.36
CA GLY A 85 -12.19 -7.20 3.96
C GLY A 85 -13.68 -7.44 3.71
N ARG A 86 -14.39 -6.44 3.18
CA ARG A 86 -15.84 -6.51 2.92
C ARG A 86 -16.20 -7.15 1.57
N GLU A 87 -15.26 -7.82 0.93
CA GLU A 87 -15.56 -8.59 -0.28
C GLU A 87 -16.10 -9.96 0.09
N THR A 88 -17.03 -10.50 -0.71
CA THR A 88 -17.77 -11.75 -0.44
C THR A 88 -16.90 -13.00 -0.27
N TRP A 89 -15.60 -12.89 -0.53
CA TRP A 89 -14.60 -13.97 -0.40
C TRP A 89 -13.63 -13.75 0.77
N ASP A 90 -13.73 -12.64 1.51
CA ASP A 90 -12.68 -12.14 2.43
C ASP A 90 -13.19 -11.72 3.83
N GLU A 91 -14.41 -12.15 4.23
CA GLU A 91 -15.11 -11.69 5.46
C GLU A 91 -14.34 -11.92 6.78
N ASN A 92 -13.29 -12.74 6.79
CA ASN A 92 -12.47 -13.04 7.98
C ASN A 92 -11.06 -12.44 7.93
N ARG A 93 -10.83 -11.45 7.05
CA ARG A 93 -9.53 -10.79 6.93
C ARG A 93 -9.60 -9.35 7.38
N ILE A 94 -8.58 -8.93 8.11
CA ILE A 94 -8.41 -7.55 8.55
C ILE A 94 -7.13 -6.99 7.97
N GLY A 95 -7.17 -5.73 7.53
CA GLY A 95 -6.07 -5.16 6.78
C GLY A 95 -5.93 -3.66 6.97
N LEU A 96 -4.78 -3.17 6.53
CA LEU A 96 -4.51 -1.75 6.40
C LEU A 96 -4.89 -1.33 4.97
N ARG A 97 -5.95 -0.53 4.84
CA ARG A 97 -6.42 0.03 3.57
C ARG A 97 -5.90 1.45 3.42
N CYS A 98 -5.34 1.76 2.25
CA CYS A 98 -5.10 3.13 1.83
C CYS A 98 -6.31 3.67 1.07
N ARG A 99 -7.14 4.49 1.73
CA ARG A 99 -8.33 5.09 1.10
C ARG A 99 -7.98 6.12 0.03
N SER A 100 -6.79 6.72 0.11
CA SER A 100 -6.29 7.65 -0.92
C SER A 100 -5.94 6.94 -2.23
N CYS A 101 -5.43 5.70 -2.15
CA CYS A 101 -5.10 4.86 -3.30
C CYS A 101 -6.25 3.93 -3.70
N ASP A 102 -7.25 3.78 -2.83
CA ASP A 102 -8.30 2.77 -2.92
C ASP A 102 -7.75 1.34 -3.00
N ASP A 103 -6.74 1.04 -2.17
CA ASP A 103 -5.97 -0.21 -2.25
C ASP A 103 -5.71 -0.80 -0.86
N TRP A 104 -5.53 -2.12 -0.79
CA TRP A 104 -5.10 -2.83 0.41
C TRP A 104 -3.58 -2.85 0.45
N ILE A 105 -2.99 -2.26 1.50
CA ILE A 105 -1.54 -2.33 1.73
C ILE A 105 -1.19 -3.73 2.23
N GLN A 106 -1.91 -4.19 3.25
CA GLN A 106 -1.72 -5.47 3.92
C GLN A 106 -3.08 -6.04 4.30
N LEU A 107 -3.24 -7.37 4.21
CA LEU A 107 -4.48 -8.04 4.55
C LEU A 107 -4.18 -9.42 5.15
N TYR A 108 -4.61 -9.64 6.38
CA TYR A 108 -4.27 -10.83 7.17
C TYR A 108 -5.51 -11.63 7.52
N ASP A 109 -5.39 -12.96 7.48
CA ASP A 109 -6.40 -13.86 8.03
C ASP A 109 -6.43 -13.72 9.56
N VAL A 110 -7.62 -13.53 10.12
CA VAL A 110 -7.80 -13.49 11.57
C VAL A 110 -7.98 -14.90 12.09
N ALA A 111 -6.96 -15.43 12.77
CA ALA A 111 -7.02 -16.73 13.39
C ALA A 111 -7.95 -16.71 14.61
N THR A 112 -8.69 -17.79 14.83
CA THR A 112 -9.56 -17.95 16.02
C THR A 112 -8.82 -18.46 17.25
N THR A 113 -7.52 -18.78 17.12
CA THR A 113 -6.70 -19.34 18.19
C THR A 113 -5.78 -18.27 18.79
N SER A 114 -5.85 -18.10 20.11
CA SER A 114 -5.01 -17.15 20.83
C SER A 114 -3.53 -17.57 20.82
N ASN A 115 -2.68 -16.71 20.26
CA ASN A 115 -1.23 -16.79 20.42
C ASN A 115 -0.80 -16.12 21.74
N VAL A 116 0.41 -16.43 22.22
CA VAL A 116 0.98 -15.82 23.44
C VAL A 116 1.40 -14.37 23.21
N GLU A 117 1.83 -14.03 21.99
CA GLU A 117 2.15 -12.66 21.56
C GLU A 117 1.14 -12.21 20.49
N PRO A 118 0.69 -10.95 20.53
CA PRO A 118 -0.25 -10.42 19.55
C PRO A 118 0.40 -10.36 18.17
N THR A 119 -0.29 -10.90 17.17
CA THR A 119 0.07 -10.76 15.76
C THR A 119 -0.31 -9.38 15.23
N ILE A 120 0.15 -9.04 14.02
CA ILE A 120 -0.31 -7.81 13.33
C ILE A 120 -1.84 -7.83 13.16
N ALA A 121 -2.43 -9.00 12.86
CA ALA A 121 -3.88 -9.13 12.74
C ALA A 121 -4.58 -8.81 14.07
N ASP A 122 -4.06 -9.29 15.20
CA ASP A 122 -4.62 -9.01 16.52
C ASP A 122 -4.56 -7.51 16.83
N LEU A 123 -3.42 -6.87 16.55
CA LEU A 123 -3.26 -5.42 16.70
C LEU A 123 -4.24 -4.66 15.80
N TYR A 124 -4.46 -5.12 14.57
CA TYR A 124 -5.42 -4.51 13.65
C TYR A 124 -6.86 -4.65 14.16
N VAL A 125 -7.23 -5.80 14.70
CA VAL A 125 -8.59 -6.02 15.26
C VAL A 125 -8.87 -5.04 16.39
N GLU A 126 -7.90 -4.80 17.26
CA GLU A 126 -8.02 -3.82 18.36
C GLU A 126 -8.15 -2.36 17.86
N HIS A 127 -7.82 -2.08 16.59
CA HIS A 127 -7.68 -0.74 16.04
C HIS A 127 -8.54 -0.44 14.79
N GLU A 128 -9.50 -1.30 14.44
CA GLU A 128 -10.38 -1.21 13.24
C GLU A 128 -11.15 0.11 13.08
N THR A 129 -11.30 0.91 14.14
CA THR A 129 -12.01 2.20 14.09
C THR A 129 -11.14 3.39 14.47
N HIS A 130 -9.86 3.13 14.72
CA HIS A 130 -8.92 4.16 15.14
C HIS A 130 -8.37 4.92 13.94
N THR A 131 -8.02 6.18 14.16
CA THR A 131 -7.28 6.98 13.19
C THR A 131 -5.82 6.57 13.21
N ILE A 132 -5.33 6.10 12.07
CA ILE A 132 -3.95 5.62 11.89
C ILE A 132 -3.22 6.55 10.93
N LEU A 133 -1.95 6.83 11.22
CA LEU A 133 -1.05 7.54 10.31
C LEU A 133 0.19 6.69 10.05
N SER A 134 0.69 6.73 8.83
CA SER A 134 2.03 6.22 8.51
C SER A 134 3.07 7.31 8.76
N TRP A 135 4.20 6.93 9.32
CA TRP A 135 5.35 7.82 9.52
C TRP A 135 6.60 7.21 8.90
N ARG A 136 7.53 8.10 8.54
CA ARG A 136 8.88 7.73 8.08
C ARG A 136 9.91 8.62 8.77
N ARG A 137 10.96 8.00 9.32
CA ARG A 137 12.04 8.67 10.05
C ARG A 137 13.37 8.01 9.72
N GLY A 138 14.13 8.60 8.79
CA GLY A 138 15.39 8.03 8.33
C GLY A 138 15.17 6.66 7.68
N SER A 139 15.87 5.64 8.18
CA SER A 139 15.79 4.25 7.73
C SER A 139 14.64 3.45 8.33
N ASP A 140 13.76 4.07 9.11
CA ASP A 140 12.64 3.40 9.76
C ASP A 140 11.30 4.00 9.30
N ALA A 141 10.29 3.14 9.23
CA ALA A 141 8.92 3.53 8.99
C ALA A 141 7.97 2.74 9.90
N GLY A 142 6.76 3.24 10.04
CA GLY A 142 5.78 2.61 10.89
C GLY A 142 4.40 3.21 10.73
N ILE A 143 3.49 2.67 11.53
CA ILE A 143 2.15 3.22 11.70
C ILE A 143 1.92 3.58 13.17
N GLU A 144 1.27 4.70 13.39
CA GLU A 144 0.88 5.20 14.70
C GLU A 144 -0.63 5.29 14.81
N CYS A 145 -1.15 4.97 16.00
CA CYS A 145 -2.56 5.16 16.32
C CYS A 145 -2.76 6.50 17.00
N VAL A 146 -3.34 7.45 16.28
CA VAL A 146 -3.64 8.78 16.81
C VAL A 146 -4.74 8.71 17.86
N THR A 147 -5.73 7.83 17.70
CA THR A 147 -6.82 7.67 18.66
C THR A 147 -6.32 7.18 20.02
N CYS A 148 -5.42 6.19 20.05
CA CYS A 148 -4.78 5.71 21.28
C CYS A 148 -3.78 6.72 21.84
N GLY A 149 -3.05 7.42 20.95
CA GLY A 149 -2.10 8.46 21.32
C GLY A 149 -2.74 9.75 21.81
N ALA A 150 -4.05 9.94 21.65
CA ALA A 150 -4.74 11.18 22.01
C ALA A 150 -4.65 11.54 23.51
N VAL A 151 -4.33 10.57 24.37
CA VAL A 151 -4.16 10.74 25.82
C VAL A 151 -2.69 10.79 26.27
N ALA A 152 -1.74 10.68 25.35
CA ALA A 152 -0.31 10.66 25.63
C ALA A 152 0.39 11.93 25.07
N ASP A 153 1.43 12.42 25.76
CA ASP A 153 2.27 13.52 25.27
C ASP A 153 3.09 13.12 24.03
N ASP A 154 3.27 11.80 23.83
CA ASP A 154 3.93 11.18 22.71
C ASP A 154 2.89 10.28 21.99
N GLY A 155 2.77 10.33 20.65
CA GLY A 155 1.83 9.49 19.90
C GLY A 155 2.01 7.99 20.17
N PHE A 156 0.97 7.16 19.95
CA PHE A 156 1.06 5.71 20.20
C PHE A 156 1.60 4.97 18.98
N PRO A 157 2.89 4.54 18.96
CA PRO A 157 3.41 3.75 17.85
C PRO A 157 2.80 2.36 17.89
N LEU A 158 2.17 1.94 16.79
CA LEU A 158 1.52 0.64 16.70
C LEU A 158 2.49 -0.42 16.15
N LEU A 159 3.15 -0.09 15.05
CA LEU A 159 4.14 -0.96 14.39
C LEU A 159 5.30 -0.14 13.82
N SER A 160 6.46 -0.77 13.71
CA SER A 160 7.66 -0.20 13.10
C SER A 160 8.50 -1.27 12.40
N ALA A 161 9.12 -0.92 11.29
CA ALA A 161 9.98 -1.79 10.51
C ALA A 161 11.04 -0.97 9.76
N PRO A 162 12.22 -1.56 9.49
CA PRO A 162 13.24 -0.90 8.68
C PRO A 162 12.77 -0.74 7.22
N VAL A 163 13.15 0.35 6.60
CA VAL A 163 13.02 0.60 5.16
C VAL A 163 14.24 0.01 4.45
N SER A 164 14.03 -0.68 3.34
CA SER A 164 15.12 -1.27 2.56
C SER A 164 15.96 -0.21 1.85
N ASP A 165 17.27 -0.46 1.74
CA ASP A 165 18.19 0.46 1.04
C ASP A 165 17.79 0.68 -0.42
N TRP A 166 17.27 -0.36 -1.08
CA TRP A 166 16.76 -0.24 -2.45
C TRP A 166 15.57 0.71 -2.51
N PHE A 167 14.59 0.55 -1.61
CA PHE A 167 13.43 1.43 -1.59
C PHE A 167 13.84 2.87 -1.30
N ASP A 168 14.74 3.08 -0.33
CA ASP A 168 15.23 4.42 0.04
C ASP A 168 15.90 5.12 -1.15
N GLN A 169 16.69 4.39 -1.94
CA GLN A 169 17.36 4.91 -3.14
C GLN A 169 16.37 5.25 -4.26
N VAL A 170 15.35 4.42 -4.48
CA VAL A 170 14.46 4.51 -5.64
C VAL A 170 13.25 5.43 -5.39
N TRP A 171 12.82 5.57 -4.15
CA TRP A 171 11.66 6.40 -3.78
C TRP A 171 12.01 7.87 -3.57
N ASN A 172 13.24 8.17 -3.11
CA ASN A 172 13.69 9.54 -2.86
C ASN A 172 14.54 10.12 -4.02
N GLY A 173 14.90 9.31 -5.03
CA GLY A 173 15.69 9.69 -6.21
C GLY A 173 14.87 9.95 -7.46
#